data_AF-A0AAV1IH79-F1
#
_entry.id   AF-A0AAV1IH79-F1
#
_cell.length_a   1.000
_cell.length_b   1.000
_cell.length_c   1.000
_cell.angle_alpha   90.00
_cell.angle_beta   90.00
_cell.angle_gamma   90.00
#
_symmetry.space_group_name_H-M   'P 1'
#
loop_
_entity.id
_entity.type
_entity.pdbx_description
1 polymer ?
#
loop_
_entity_poly.entity_id
_entity_poly.type
_entity_poly.pdbx_seq_one_letter_code
_entity_poly.pdbx_strand_id
1 'polypeptide(L)'
;MNAELRSVSFKGWCRSSLQAAAIPASAALGGNLLRGSSHSHQLIQLSRLTIAFEEPAAAAQLLSAPADAIAASHDILAVQPLSERALQQVCSSLDVDIITFDLSKRLPFRLKPATLQEAVKRGAHLEICYAVAIRDEGARRTCFANALALSRAMGGKGIIVSSGARSVWEMRAPHDVINLATLFGLNQQQAKDAVSERCAAVIKHAEKRRAYKSSVRLITQPADPEEDWPSLKTTAPPASVHAPIRDFSPMAKRRKR
;
A
#
# COMPACT_ATOMS: atom_id res chain seq x y z
N MET A 1 5.13 32.20 4.46
CA MET A 1 5.75 31.47 5.58
C MET A 1 4.65 30.95 6.47
N ASN A 2 4.39 29.63 6.44
CA ASN A 2 3.72 28.81 7.46
C ASN A 2 3.43 27.44 6.82
N ALA A 3 4.43 26.55 6.83
CA ALA A 3 4.21 25.13 6.58
C ALA A 3 3.78 24.51 7.91
N GLU A 4 2.50 24.17 8.04
CA GLU A 4 1.98 23.46 9.22
C GLU A 4 2.51 22.02 9.20
N LEU A 5 3.64 21.79 9.86
CA LEU A 5 4.07 20.44 10.25
C LEU A 5 3.09 19.94 11.31
N ARG A 6 2.16 19.08 10.91
CA ARG A 6 1.29 18.37 11.85
C ARG A 6 2.06 17.24 12.52
N SER A 7 2.91 17.58 13.49
CA SER A 7 3.44 16.64 14.47
C SER A 7 2.39 16.41 15.55
N VAL A 8 1.91 15.18 15.71
CA VAL A 8 1.14 14.79 16.89
C VAL A 8 2.12 14.71 18.05
N SER A 9 2.16 15.75 18.89
CA SER A 9 3.05 15.85 20.05
C SER A 9 2.34 15.39 21.32
N PHE A 10 2.86 14.32 21.91
CA PHE A 10 2.60 13.95 23.30
C PHE A 10 3.43 14.89 24.20
N LYS A 11 2.78 15.68 25.05
CA LYS A 11 3.45 16.53 26.05
C LYS A 11 3.87 15.69 27.26
N GLY A 12 5.15 15.75 27.61
CA GLY A 12 5.69 15.17 28.84
C GLY A 12 7.13 15.61 29.13
N TRP A 13 7.25 16.79 29.75
CA TRP A 13 8.30 17.22 30.70
C TRP A 13 9.80 17.38 30.30
N CYS A 14 10.34 18.45 30.90
CA CYS A 14 11.73 18.77 31.23
C CYS A 14 12.61 19.54 30.22
N ARG A 15 12.84 20.82 30.55
CA ARG A 15 13.90 21.69 30.03
C ARG A 15 15.15 21.51 30.90
N SER A 16 16.28 21.14 30.29
CA SER A 16 17.61 21.55 30.77
C SER A 16 18.63 21.46 29.64
N SER A 17 19.43 22.52 29.55
CA SER A 17 20.58 22.74 28.68
C SER A 17 21.65 21.65 28.74
N LEU A 18 22.24 21.30 27.58
CA LEU A 18 23.69 21.28 27.28
C LEU A 18 24.05 20.24 26.20
N GLN A 19 24.93 20.69 25.31
CA GLN A 19 25.90 19.95 24.49
C GLN A 19 25.42 19.09 23.32
N ALA A 20 26.00 19.41 22.16
CA ALA A 20 26.00 18.61 20.95
C ALA A 20 26.70 17.26 21.22
N ALA A 21 25.90 16.21 21.41
CA ALA A 21 26.38 14.83 21.36
C ALA A 21 26.07 14.27 19.96
N ALA A 22 27.09 13.73 19.31
CA ALA A 22 26.97 13.00 18.06
C ALA A 22 25.90 11.90 18.20
N ILE A 23 24.91 11.91 17.31
CA ILE A 23 23.88 10.86 17.27
C ILE A 23 24.54 9.61 16.67
N PRO A 24 24.57 8.48 17.38
CA PRO A 24 25.15 7.26 16.85
C PRO A 24 24.27 6.73 15.71
N ALA A 25 24.92 6.33 14.62
CA ALA A 25 24.32 5.60 13.53
C ALA A 25 23.67 4.30 14.02
N SER A 26 22.45 4.05 13.56
CA SER A 26 21.71 2.78 13.65
C SER A 26 21.71 2.08 15.00
N ALA A 27 20.95 2.60 15.96
CA ALA A 27 20.38 1.76 17.00
C ALA A 27 19.15 1.07 16.41
N ALA A 28 19.26 -0.25 16.25
CA ALA A 28 18.16 -1.17 15.98
C ALA A 28 17.04 -0.97 17.03
N LEU A 29 16.03 -0.17 16.68
CA LEU A 29 14.83 0.00 17.50
C LEU A 29 13.87 -1.14 17.20
N GLY A 30 14.05 -2.23 17.96
CA GLY A 30 12.96 -3.02 18.55
C GLY A 30 11.76 -3.36 17.67
N GLY A 31 11.98 -3.98 16.51
CA GLY A 31 10.94 -4.64 15.73
C GLY A 31 10.58 -6.00 16.34
N ASN A 32 10.00 -6.03 17.53
CA ASN A 32 9.51 -7.26 18.16
C ASN A 32 8.20 -7.02 18.93
N LEU A 33 7.20 -6.49 18.24
CA LEU A 33 5.82 -6.51 18.69
C LEU A 33 4.98 -7.03 17.52
N LEU A 34 4.25 -8.12 17.78
CA LEU A 34 3.36 -8.87 16.86
C LEU A 34 3.97 -10.09 16.11
N ARG A 35 4.82 -10.89 16.76
CA ARG A 35 5.04 -12.28 16.32
C ARG A 35 3.95 -13.18 16.89
N GLY A 36 2.74 -13.07 16.34
CA GLY A 36 1.67 -14.02 16.59
C GLY A 36 2.00 -15.35 15.92
N SER A 37 2.19 -16.40 16.70
CA SER A 37 2.44 -17.76 16.24
C SER A 37 1.18 -18.35 15.61
N SER A 38 1.04 -18.29 14.26
CA SER A 38 0.31 -19.27 13.42
C SER A 38 0.20 -18.94 11.91
N HIS A 39 0.87 -17.92 11.37
CA HIS A 39 1.00 -17.76 9.91
C HIS A 39 2.42 -17.35 9.53
N SER A 40 2.98 -17.96 8.48
CA SER A 40 4.35 -17.82 7.96
C SER A 40 4.65 -16.44 7.32
N HIS A 41 3.83 -15.43 7.57
CA HIS A 41 3.97 -14.11 6.94
C HIS A 41 4.57 -13.10 7.93
N GLN A 42 5.77 -12.64 7.62
CA GLN A 42 6.39 -11.51 8.32
C GLN A 42 5.72 -10.21 7.87
N LEU A 43 5.29 -9.40 8.84
CA LEU A 43 4.77 -8.07 8.57
C LEU A 43 5.93 -7.14 8.19
N ILE A 44 5.85 -6.55 7.00
CA ILE A 44 6.83 -5.56 6.54
C ILE A 44 6.33 -4.17 6.94
N GLN A 45 7.07 -3.50 7.81
CA GLN A 45 6.80 -2.14 8.23
C GLN A 45 7.68 -1.16 7.44
N LEU A 46 7.04 -0.23 6.74
CA LEU A 46 7.71 0.85 5.98
C LEU A 46 7.42 2.21 6.60
N SER A 47 8.39 3.11 6.49
CA SER A 47 8.29 4.51 6.89
C SER A 47 7.77 5.38 5.74
N ARG A 48 6.79 6.25 6.01
CA ARG A 48 6.22 7.18 5.02
C ARG A 48 6.25 8.61 5.54
N LEU A 49 6.72 9.53 4.72
CA LEU A 49 6.62 10.98 4.96
C LEU A 49 5.54 11.59 4.06
N THR A 50 4.64 12.41 4.61
CA THR A 50 3.66 13.18 3.82
C THR A 50 3.86 14.67 4.02
N ILE A 51 4.18 15.41 2.95
CA ILE A 51 4.43 16.85 3.00
C ILE A 51 3.24 17.61 2.41
N ALA A 52 2.59 18.43 3.22
CA ALA A 52 1.54 19.33 2.76
C ALA A 52 2.12 20.72 2.47
N PHE A 53 1.80 21.29 1.30
CA PHE A 53 2.27 22.62 0.94
C PHE A 53 1.34 23.34 -0.02
N GLU A 54 1.34 24.65 0.08
CA GLU A 54 0.56 25.55 -0.78
C GLU A 54 1.45 26.25 -1.82
N GLU A 55 2.63 26.72 -1.40
CA GLU A 55 3.54 27.46 -2.27
C GLU A 55 4.52 26.53 -2.99
N PRO A 56 4.58 26.53 -4.34
CA PRO A 56 5.48 25.69 -5.15
C PRO A 56 6.96 25.77 -4.74
N ALA A 57 7.45 26.98 -4.46
CA ALA A 57 8.86 27.20 -4.13
C ALA A 57 9.30 26.45 -2.86
N ALA A 58 8.43 26.32 -1.86
CA ALA A 58 8.74 25.64 -0.60
C ALA A 58 8.99 24.14 -0.82
N ALA A 59 8.19 23.50 -1.69
CA ALA A 59 8.36 22.07 -1.99
C ALA A 59 9.57 21.79 -2.87
N ALA A 60 9.86 22.66 -3.85
CA ALA A 60 11.07 22.54 -4.65
C ALA A 60 12.31 22.67 -3.76
N GLN A 61 12.33 23.61 -2.81
CA GLN A 61 13.47 23.74 -1.89
C GLN A 61 13.61 22.53 -0.97
N LEU A 62 12.51 21.97 -0.45
CA LEU A 62 12.56 20.80 0.42
C LEU A 62 12.96 19.50 -0.31
N LEU A 63 12.57 19.37 -1.58
CA LEU A 63 12.78 18.14 -2.36
C LEU A 63 13.95 18.24 -3.35
N SER A 64 14.49 19.44 -3.61
CA SER A 64 15.63 19.69 -4.50
C SER A 64 16.88 20.22 -3.79
N ALA A 65 16.85 20.39 -2.46
CA ALA A 65 18.04 20.73 -1.68
C ALA A 65 19.16 19.68 -1.84
N PRO A 66 20.45 20.06 -1.65
CA PRO A 66 21.60 19.40 -2.29
C PRO A 66 21.97 18.00 -1.82
N ALA A 67 21.14 17.36 -1.01
CA ALA A 67 21.34 15.98 -0.61
C ALA A 67 19.97 15.36 -0.40
N ASP A 68 19.79 14.19 -1.01
CA ASP A 68 18.69 13.24 -0.86
C ASP A 68 18.43 12.79 0.60
N ALA A 69 18.79 13.56 1.63
CA ALA A 69 18.61 13.20 3.03
C ALA A 69 17.15 12.90 3.36
N ILE A 70 16.21 13.73 2.89
CA ILE A 70 14.77 13.49 3.11
C ILE A 70 14.30 12.29 2.29
N ALA A 71 14.65 12.24 1.00
CA ALA A 71 14.27 11.14 0.10
C ALA A 71 14.87 9.77 0.52
N ALA A 72 16.06 9.77 1.13
CA ALA A 72 16.75 8.58 1.62
C ALA A 72 16.29 8.17 3.04
N SER A 73 15.85 9.13 3.87
CA SER A 73 15.45 8.87 5.26
C SER A 73 14.15 8.09 5.42
N HIS A 74 13.24 8.17 4.45
CA HIS A 74 11.94 7.48 4.49
C HIS A 74 11.81 6.53 3.31
N ASP A 75 11.10 5.42 3.52
CA ASP A 75 10.86 4.45 2.47
C ASP A 75 9.96 5.04 1.39
N ILE A 76 8.84 5.66 1.77
CA ILE A 76 7.83 6.22 0.84
C ILE A 76 7.70 7.74 1.03
N LEU A 77 7.71 8.48 -0.08
CA LEU A 77 7.48 9.92 -0.11
C LEU A 77 6.10 10.24 -0.67
N ALA A 78 5.29 10.92 0.13
CA ALA A 78 3.98 11.39 -0.24
C ALA A 78 3.86 12.91 -0.15
N VAL A 79 3.01 13.50 -0.98
CA VAL A 79 2.75 14.95 -0.98
C VAL A 79 1.27 15.26 -1.01
N GLN A 80 0.89 16.34 -0.35
CA GLN A 80 -0.48 16.83 -0.28
C GLN A 80 -0.53 18.29 -0.80
N PRO A 81 -0.82 18.50 -2.10
CA PRO A 81 -0.90 19.85 -2.65
C PRO A 81 -2.15 20.58 -2.13
N LEU A 82 -1.97 21.83 -1.70
CA LEU A 82 -3.05 22.69 -1.20
C LEU A 82 -3.51 23.74 -2.22
N SER A 83 -2.73 23.98 -3.29
CA SER A 83 -3.06 24.92 -4.36
C SER A 83 -2.97 24.26 -5.74
N GLU A 84 -3.60 24.88 -6.76
CA GLU A 84 -3.51 24.40 -8.14
C GLU A 84 -2.06 24.45 -8.69
N ARG A 85 -1.32 25.50 -8.32
CA ARG A 85 0.10 25.66 -8.71
C ARG A 85 0.97 24.59 -8.06
N ALA A 86 0.73 24.27 -6.79
CA ALA A 86 1.40 23.18 -6.10
C ALA A 86 1.13 21.84 -6.79
N LEU A 87 -0.13 21.55 -7.14
CA LEU A 87 -0.48 20.31 -7.84
C LEU A 87 0.24 20.19 -9.19
N GLN A 88 0.28 21.27 -9.98
CA GLN A 88 0.97 21.27 -11.27
C GLN A 88 2.46 20.97 -11.11
N GLN A 89 3.14 21.60 -10.14
CA GLN A 89 4.55 21.32 -9.89
C GLN A 89 4.80 19.87 -9.44
N VAL A 90 3.96 19.34 -8.54
CA VAL A 90 4.06 17.94 -8.09
C VAL A 90 4.02 17.00 -9.29
N CYS A 91 3.06 17.19 -10.18
CA CYS A 91 2.90 16.31 -11.32
C CYS A 91 4.02 16.45 -12.36
N SER A 92 4.47 17.67 -12.63
CA SER A 92 5.39 17.94 -13.75
C SER A 92 6.88 17.83 -13.37
N SER A 93 7.31 18.13 -12.13
CA SER A 93 8.75 18.15 -11.79
C SER A 93 9.15 17.29 -10.58
N LEU A 94 8.31 17.14 -9.55
CA LEU A 94 8.71 16.46 -8.32
C LEU A 94 8.74 14.93 -8.44
N ASP A 95 9.77 14.31 -7.86
CA ASP A 95 9.89 12.86 -7.77
C ASP A 95 9.27 12.35 -6.46
N VAL A 96 8.02 11.89 -6.55
CA VAL A 96 7.18 11.48 -5.41
C VAL A 96 6.49 10.15 -5.71
N ASP A 97 6.22 9.36 -4.68
CA ASP A 97 5.58 8.05 -4.86
C ASP A 97 4.05 8.15 -4.78
N ILE A 98 3.55 8.98 -3.86
CA ILE A 98 2.12 9.14 -3.58
C ILE A 98 1.73 10.62 -3.61
N ILE A 99 0.62 10.93 -4.26
CA ILE A 99 -0.06 12.22 -4.18
C ILE A 99 -1.37 11.99 -3.45
N THR A 100 -1.52 12.61 -2.28
CA THR A 100 -2.70 12.47 -1.42
C THR A 100 -3.51 13.77 -1.41
N PHE A 101 -4.81 13.66 -1.12
CA PHE A 101 -5.72 14.80 -1.11
C PHE A 101 -6.53 14.82 0.19
N ASP A 102 -6.82 16.02 0.68
CA ASP A 102 -7.78 16.20 1.75
C ASP A 102 -9.20 16.16 1.18
N LEU A 103 -9.78 14.95 1.13
CA LEU A 103 -11.10 14.72 0.58
C LEU A 103 -12.24 15.14 1.54
N SER A 104 -11.95 15.51 2.79
CA SER A 104 -12.97 15.86 3.78
C SER A 104 -13.70 17.16 3.47
N LYS A 105 -13.05 18.04 2.72
CA LYS A 105 -13.53 19.37 2.36
C LYS A 105 -13.49 19.56 0.86
N ARG A 106 -14.18 20.59 0.37
CA ARG A 106 -14.15 20.91 -1.06
C ARG A 106 -12.71 21.25 -1.46
N LEU A 107 -12.19 20.56 -2.48
CA LEU A 107 -10.86 20.85 -2.98
C LEU A 107 -10.79 22.28 -3.53
N PRO A 108 -9.73 23.05 -3.21
CA PRO A 108 -9.60 24.44 -3.64
C PRO A 108 -9.25 24.59 -5.12
N PHE A 109 -8.98 23.48 -5.82
CA PHE A 109 -8.62 23.43 -7.23
C PHE A 109 -9.39 22.33 -7.97
N ARG A 110 -9.41 22.42 -9.31
CA ARG A 110 -9.99 21.38 -10.16
C ARG A 110 -8.96 20.31 -10.48
N LEU A 111 -9.39 19.05 -10.44
CA LEU A 111 -8.59 17.89 -10.82
C LEU A 111 -8.55 17.78 -12.35
N LYS A 112 -7.46 18.27 -12.97
CA LYS A 112 -7.25 18.23 -14.43
C LYS A 112 -6.67 16.86 -14.83
N PRO A 113 -7.35 16.07 -15.69
CA PRO A 113 -6.87 14.76 -16.14
C PRO A 113 -5.45 14.77 -16.70
N ALA A 114 -5.12 15.76 -17.54
CA ALA A 114 -3.80 15.85 -18.17
C ALA A 114 -2.66 15.93 -17.15
N THR A 115 -2.82 16.79 -16.14
CA THR A 115 -1.85 16.99 -15.06
C THR A 115 -1.71 15.74 -14.19
N LEU A 116 -2.82 15.09 -13.83
CA LEU A 116 -2.78 13.89 -13.01
C LEU A 116 -2.20 12.68 -13.76
N GLN A 117 -2.49 12.55 -15.05
CA GLN A 117 -1.93 11.51 -15.90
C GLN A 117 -0.42 11.67 -16.09
N GLU A 118 0.09 12.90 -16.12
CA GLU A 118 1.54 13.16 -16.16
C GLU A 118 2.24 12.56 -14.93
N ALA A 119 1.70 12.78 -13.73
CA ALA A 119 2.23 12.17 -12.50
C ALA A 119 2.21 10.64 -12.56
N VAL A 120 1.10 10.05 -13.01
CA VAL A 120 0.97 8.59 -13.11
C VAL A 120 1.93 8.00 -14.14
N LYS A 121 2.18 8.69 -15.26
CA LYS A 121 3.18 8.27 -16.26
C LYS A 121 4.60 8.22 -15.68
N ARG A 122 4.89 9.07 -14.69
CA ARG A 122 6.18 9.08 -13.99
C ARG A 122 6.30 7.99 -12.93
N GLY A 123 5.19 7.36 -12.53
CA GLY A 123 5.15 6.28 -11.54
C GLY A 123 4.49 6.65 -10.20
N ALA A 124 4.11 7.92 -10.02
CA ALA A 124 3.37 8.36 -8.84
C ALA A 124 1.94 7.83 -8.85
N HIS A 125 1.37 7.60 -7.66
CA HIS A 125 -0.01 7.14 -7.51
C HIS A 125 -0.85 8.15 -6.71
N LEU A 126 -2.13 8.25 -7.05
CA LEU A 126 -3.10 9.13 -6.40
C LEU A 126 -3.79 8.35 -5.28
N GLU A 127 -3.81 8.90 -4.07
CA GLU A 127 -4.35 8.21 -2.91
C GLU A 127 -5.74 8.71 -2.52
N ILE A 128 -6.63 7.75 -2.22
CA ILE A 128 -7.92 7.99 -1.56
C ILE A 128 -7.86 7.38 -0.15
N CYS A 129 -7.91 8.25 0.86
CA CYS A 129 -7.99 7.85 2.28
C CYS A 129 -9.46 7.69 2.71
N TYR A 130 -9.92 6.46 2.98
CA TYR A 130 -11.35 6.22 3.21
C TYR A 130 -11.84 6.51 4.64
N ALA A 131 -10.96 6.60 5.66
CA ALA A 131 -11.40 6.79 7.05
C ALA A 131 -12.23 8.06 7.25
N VAL A 132 -12.01 9.09 6.43
CA VAL A 132 -12.80 10.33 6.44
C VAL A 132 -14.28 10.05 6.18
N ALA A 133 -14.59 9.14 5.24
CA ALA A 133 -15.97 8.76 4.92
C ALA A 133 -16.66 8.01 6.07
N ILE A 134 -15.90 7.31 6.90
CA ILE A 134 -16.42 6.56 8.06
C ILE A 134 -16.65 7.51 9.23
N ARG A 135 -15.64 8.32 9.57
CA ARG A 135 -15.58 9.11 10.80
C ARG A 135 -16.58 10.27 10.85
N ASP A 136 -16.71 11.03 9.77
CA ASP A 136 -17.43 12.29 9.78
C ASP A 136 -18.56 12.27 8.75
N GLU A 137 -19.80 12.32 9.25
CA GLU A 137 -21.00 12.33 8.41
C GLU A 137 -21.09 13.59 7.54
N GLY A 138 -20.69 14.75 8.07
CA GLY A 138 -20.70 16.01 7.32
C GLY A 138 -19.66 16.01 6.19
N ALA A 139 -18.48 15.46 6.46
CA ALA A 139 -17.43 15.30 5.44
C ALA A 139 -17.72 14.14 4.47
N ARG A 140 -18.54 13.15 4.85
CA ARG A 140 -18.79 11.94 4.05
C ARG A 140 -19.25 12.28 2.64
N ARG A 141 -20.28 13.11 2.50
CA ARG A 141 -20.81 13.52 1.18
C ARG A 141 -19.73 14.17 0.31
N THR A 142 -18.93 15.04 0.92
CA THR A 142 -17.83 15.74 0.24
C THR A 142 -16.72 14.77 -0.16
N CYS A 143 -16.37 13.84 0.71
CA CYS A 143 -15.40 12.77 0.45
C CYS A 143 -15.80 11.92 -0.75
N PHE A 144 -17.05 11.43 -0.79
CA PHE A 144 -17.55 10.66 -1.93
C PHE A 144 -17.56 11.48 -3.22
N ALA A 145 -18.00 12.75 -3.16
CA ALA A 145 -18.02 13.62 -4.34
C ALA A 145 -16.61 13.87 -4.91
N ASN A 146 -15.64 14.17 -4.04
CA ASN A 146 -14.26 14.40 -4.44
C ASN A 146 -13.58 13.13 -4.95
N ALA A 147 -13.77 12.00 -4.27
CA ALA A 147 -13.24 10.70 -4.68
C ALA A 147 -13.78 10.28 -6.05
N LEU A 148 -15.08 10.48 -6.27
CA LEU A 148 -15.72 10.21 -7.56
C LEU A 148 -15.22 11.15 -8.66
N ALA A 149 -14.99 12.43 -8.35
CA ALA A 149 -14.37 13.37 -9.29
C ALA A 149 -12.94 12.93 -9.67
N LEU A 150 -12.15 12.46 -8.71
CA LEU A 150 -10.81 11.93 -8.94
C LEU A 150 -10.84 10.66 -9.81
N SER A 151 -11.70 9.70 -9.46
CA SER A 151 -11.86 8.46 -10.24
C SER A 151 -12.26 8.75 -11.68
N ARG A 152 -13.23 9.66 -11.89
CA ARG A 152 -13.67 10.08 -13.23
C ARG A 152 -12.57 10.78 -14.00
N ALA A 153 -11.82 11.69 -13.37
CA ALA A 153 -10.73 12.40 -14.03
C ALA A 153 -9.64 11.44 -14.53
N MET A 154 -9.42 10.32 -13.83
CA MET A 154 -8.38 9.35 -14.16
C MET A 154 -8.88 8.11 -14.90
N GLY A 155 -10.19 7.97 -15.08
CA GLY A 155 -10.79 6.72 -15.55
C GLY A 155 -10.41 5.52 -14.67
N GLY A 156 -10.23 5.74 -13.36
CA GLY A 156 -9.85 4.74 -12.38
C GLY A 156 -8.40 4.23 -12.44
N LYS A 157 -7.51 4.87 -13.22
CA LYS A 157 -6.09 4.51 -13.34
C LYS A 157 -5.21 5.23 -12.32
N GLY A 158 -4.16 4.56 -11.86
CA GLY A 158 -3.16 5.16 -10.96
C GLY A 158 -3.71 5.59 -9.59
N ILE A 159 -4.85 5.04 -9.17
CA ILE A 159 -5.46 5.30 -7.87
C ILE A 159 -5.16 4.14 -6.92
N ILE A 160 -4.72 4.46 -5.71
CA ILE A 160 -4.61 3.55 -4.56
C ILE A 160 -5.63 3.94 -3.50
N VAL A 161 -6.06 2.97 -2.70
CA VAL A 161 -6.97 3.19 -1.58
C VAL A 161 -6.29 2.79 -0.29
N SER A 162 -6.25 3.73 0.67
CA SER A 162 -5.65 3.53 1.98
C SER A 162 -6.66 3.89 3.08
N SER A 163 -6.41 3.40 4.30
CA SER A 163 -7.30 3.68 5.42
C SER A 163 -7.21 5.13 5.86
N GLY A 164 -6.00 5.69 6.03
CA GLY A 164 -5.82 6.98 6.69
C GLY A 164 -6.38 6.98 8.12
N ALA A 165 -6.46 5.79 8.73
CA ALA A 165 -7.09 5.56 10.02
C ALA A 165 -6.30 6.22 11.16
N ARG A 166 -7.00 6.88 12.07
CA ARG A 166 -6.47 7.42 13.34
C ARG A 166 -6.78 6.50 14.52
N SER A 167 -7.75 5.59 14.36
CA SER A 167 -8.15 4.62 15.37
C SER A 167 -8.35 3.24 14.74
N VAL A 168 -8.24 2.19 15.56
CA VAL A 168 -8.38 0.80 15.10
C VAL A 168 -9.75 0.53 14.48
N TRP A 169 -10.80 1.19 14.99
CA TRP A 169 -12.19 1.07 14.53
C TRP A 169 -12.45 1.60 13.12
N GLU A 170 -11.53 2.39 12.57
CA GLU A 170 -11.60 2.90 11.20
C GLU A 170 -11.01 1.92 10.18
N MET A 171 -10.31 0.86 10.60
CA MET A 171 -9.75 -0.14 9.69
C MET A 171 -10.82 -1.10 9.16
N ARG A 172 -10.63 -1.59 7.94
CA ARG A 172 -11.54 -2.52 7.26
C ARG A 172 -10.76 -3.65 6.61
N ALA A 173 -11.42 -4.80 6.44
CA ALA A 173 -10.81 -5.92 5.74
C ALA A 173 -10.57 -5.56 4.27
N PRO A 174 -9.55 -6.13 3.59
CA PRO A 174 -9.24 -5.76 2.21
C PRO A 174 -10.43 -5.87 1.24
N HIS A 175 -11.28 -6.89 1.39
CA HIS A 175 -12.49 -7.04 0.58
C HIS A 175 -13.54 -5.95 0.84
N ASP A 176 -13.69 -5.48 2.07
CA ASP A 176 -14.56 -4.36 2.40
C ASP A 176 -14.03 -3.06 1.79
N VAL A 177 -12.71 -2.88 1.77
CA VAL A 177 -12.07 -1.73 1.12
C VAL A 177 -12.31 -1.77 -0.39
N ILE A 178 -12.24 -2.95 -1.02
CA ILE A 178 -12.59 -3.11 -2.45
C ILE A 178 -14.04 -2.72 -2.70
N ASN A 179 -14.98 -3.18 -1.87
CA ASN A 179 -16.40 -2.81 -2.00
C ASN A 179 -16.60 -1.31 -1.83
N LEU A 180 -15.97 -0.69 -0.82
CA LEU A 180 -16.01 0.75 -0.61
C LEU A 180 -15.41 1.54 -1.79
N ALA A 181 -14.32 1.03 -2.38
CA ALA A 181 -13.68 1.63 -3.53
C ALA A 181 -14.59 1.66 -4.77
N THR A 182 -15.51 0.70 -4.92
CA THR A 182 -16.53 0.77 -5.98
C THR A 182 -17.48 1.96 -5.81
N LEU A 183 -17.79 2.34 -4.57
CA LEU A 183 -18.61 3.51 -4.25
C LEU A 183 -17.88 4.83 -4.54
N PHE A 184 -16.54 4.82 -4.58
CA PHE A 184 -15.73 5.94 -5.08
C PHE A 184 -15.68 6.02 -6.60
N GLY A 185 -16.41 5.16 -7.31
CA GLY A 185 -16.51 5.15 -8.77
C GLY A 185 -15.38 4.38 -9.47
N LEU A 186 -14.71 3.46 -8.78
CA LEU A 186 -13.83 2.47 -9.40
C LEU A 186 -14.65 1.26 -9.84
N ASN A 187 -14.26 0.59 -10.92
CA ASN A 187 -14.83 -0.72 -11.23
C ASN A 187 -14.23 -1.81 -10.31
N GLN A 188 -14.82 -3.01 -10.28
CA GLN A 188 -14.39 -4.08 -9.37
C GLN A 188 -12.91 -4.44 -9.54
N GLN A 189 -12.43 -4.50 -10.79
CA GLN A 189 -11.04 -4.83 -11.09
C GLN A 189 -10.09 -3.72 -10.62
N GLN A 190 -10.40 -2.47 -10.96
CA GLN A 190 -9.64 -1.28 -10.54
C GLN A 190 -9.61 -1.15 -9.01
N ALA A 191 -10.71 -1.47 -8.33
CA ALA A 191 -10.79 -1.48 -6.88
C ALA A 191 -9.89 -2.56 -6.26
N LYS A 192 -9.86 -3.76 -6.86
CA LYS A 192 -8.93 -4.82 -6.48
C LYS A 192 -7.48 -4.35 -6.69
N ASP A 193 -7.15 -3.86 -7.87
CA ASP A 193 -5.81 -3.40 -8.24
C ASP A 193 -5.34 -2.24 -7.32
N ALA A 194 -6.26 -1.37 -6.90
CA ALA A 194 -5.99 -0.25 -6.00
C ALA A 194 -5.59 -0.66 -4.58
N VAL A 195 -5.92 -1.89 -4.16
CA VAL A 195 -5.52 -2.45 -2.86
C VAL A 195 -4.37 -3.45 -3.01
N SER A 196 -4.21 -4.10 -4.16
CA SER A 196 -3.16 -5.08 -4.44
C SER A 196 -2.01 -4.52 -5.29
N GLU A 197 -2.12 -4.63 -6.61
CA GLU A 197 -1.02 -4.47 -7.56
C GLU A 197 -0.43 -3.05 -7.57
N ARG A 198 -1.27 -2.03 -7.44
CA ARG A 198 -0.82 -0.63 -7.45
C ARG A 198 -0.09 -0.27 -6.16
N CYS A 199 -0.52 -0.81 -5.03
CA CYS A 199 0.22 -0.66 -3.77
C CYS A 199 1.62 -1.30 -3.88
N ALA A 200 1.72 -2.48 -4.50
CA ALA A 200 3.02 -3.09 -4.78
C ALA A 200 3.86 -2.26 -5.77
N ALA A 201 3.24 -1.64 -6.77
CA ALA A 201 3.91 -0.74 -7.71
C ALA A 201 4.47 0.51 -7.02
N VAL A 202 3.74 1.08 -6.06
CA VAL A 202 4.22 2.21 -5.23
C VAL A 202 5.46 1.82 -4.44
N ILE A 203 5.47 0.64 -3.80
CA ILE A 203 6.64 0.15 -3.06
C ILE A 203 7.84 -0.01 -4.00
N LYS A 204 7.65 -0.62 -5.18
CA LYS A 204 8.70 -0.75 -6.19
C LYS A 204 9.21 0.59 -6.70
N HIS A 205 8.32 1.58 -6.87
CA HIS A 205 8.69 2.93 -7.28
C HIS A 205 9.55 3.62 -6.20
N ALA A 206 9.13 3.52 -4.94
CA ALA A 206 9.84 4.03 -3.79
C ALA A 206 11.24 3.40 -3.63
N GLU A 207 11.37 2.09 -3.85
CA GLU A 207 12.67 1.41 -3.87
C GLU A 207 13.58 1.93 -4.98
N LYS A 208 13.04 2.15 -6.19
CA LYS A 208 13.80 2.71 -7.32
C LYS A 208 14.27 4.14 -7.06
N ARG A 209 13.44 4.96 -6.43
CA ARG A 209 13.77 6.33 -6.03
C ARG A 209 14.93 6.36 -5.03
N ARG A 210 14.98 5.39 -4.11
CA ARG A 210 16.04 5.28 -3.09
C ARG A 210 17.31 4.60 -3.60
N ALA A 211 17.18 3.72 -4.58
CA ALA A 211 18.31 3.10 -5.24
C ALA A 211 19.12 4.16 -6.01
N TYR A 212 20.43 4.22 -5.76
CA TYR A 212 21.32 5.01 -6.60
C TYR A 212 21.18 4.53 -8.04
N LYS A 213 21.07 5.46 -9.00
CA LYS A 213 20.75 5.17 -10.40
C LYS A 213 21.49 3.91 -10.89
N SER A 214 20.75 2.83 -11.11
CA SER A 214 21.20 1.51 -11.60
C SER A 214 21.70 0.47 -10.57
N SER A 215 21.52 0.66 -9.26
CA SER A 215 21.87 -0.38 -8.28
C SER A 215 20.82 -1.51 -8.23
N VAL A 216 21.27 -2.76 -8.29
CA VAL A 216 20.43 -3.96 -8.09
C VAL A 216 20.51 -4.37 -6.62
N ARG A 217 19.37 -4.34 -5.91
CA ARG A 217 19.28 -4.89 -4.55
C ARG A 217 19.15 -6.41 -4.65
N LEU A 218 20.19 -7.12 -4.22
CA LEU A 218 20.13 -8.58 -4.07
C LEU A 218 19.24 -8.90 -2.87
N ILE A 219 18.09 -9.51 -3.14
CA ILE A 219 17.25 -10.12 -2.11
C ILE A 219 17.67 -11.58 -2.05
N THR A 220 18.45 -11.95 -1.04
CA THR A 220 18.73 -13.35 -0.76
C THR A 220 17.43 -13.95 -0.25
N GLN A 221 16.74 -14.73 -1.09
CA GLN A 221 15.65 -15.56 -0.58
C GLN A 221 16.26 -16.56 0.40
N PRO A 222 15.74 -16.69 1.63
CA PRO A 222 16.08 -17.84 2.44
C PRO A 222 15.73 -19.08 1.63
N ALA A 223 16.66 -20.05 1.58
CA ALA A 223 16.40 -21.32 0.92
C ALA A 223 15.04 -21.82 1.36
N ASP A 224 14.18 -22.17 0.41
CA ASP A 224 12.93 -22.86 0.73
C ASP A 224 13.31 -24.00 1.67
N PRO A 225 12.70 -24.11 2.87
CA PRO A 225 12.90 -25.31 3.67
C PRO A 225 12.54 -26.45 2.74
N GLU A 226 13.49 -27.36 2.46
CA GLU A 226 13.21 -28.59 1.74
C GLU A 226 11.92 -29.13 2.34
N GLU A 227 10.85 -29.11 1.52
CA GLU A 227 9.64 -29.83 1.86
C GLU A 227 10.06 -31.29 1.89
N ASP A 228 10.45 -31.73 3.07
CA ASP A 228 10.66 -33.13 3.44
C ASP A 228 9.27 -33.76 3.44
N TRP A 229 8.66 -33.83 2.25
CA TRP A 229 7.42 -34.55 2.03
C TRP A 229 7.76 -35.98 2.41
N PRO A 230 7.11 -36.59 3.41
CA PRO A 230 7.37 -37.96 3.76
C PRO A 230 7.05 -38.78 2.51
N SER A 231 8.12 -39.21 1.84
CA SER A 231 8.03 -40.13 0.72
C SER A 231 7.25 -41.30 1.24
N LEU A 232 6.01 -41.48 0.76
CA LEU A 232 5.19 -42.65 1.05
C LEU A 232 6.07 -43.83 0.67
N LYS A 233 6.69 -44.47 1.66
CA LYS A 233 7.43 -45.70 1.47
C LYS A 233 6.42 -46.64 0.83
N THR A 234 6.59 -46.90 -0.45
CA THR A 234 5.80 -47.88 -1.16
C THR A 234 6.22 -49.22 -0.58
N THR A 235 5.60 -49.60 0.54
CA THR A 235 5.71 -50.98 1.01
C THR A 235 5.11 -51.81 -0.10
N ALA A 236 5.93 -52.65 -0.71
CA ALA A 236 5.49 -53.60 -1.72
C ALA A 236 4.23 -54.32 -1.18
N PRO A 237 3.16 -54.45 -1.99
CA PRO A 237 1.98 -55.17 -1.55
C PRO A 237 2.40 -56.58 -1.12
N PRO A 238 1.90 -57.09 0.01
CA PRO A 238 2.21 -58.45 0.44
C PRO A 238 1.84 -59.43 -0.68
N ALA A 239 2.75 -60.37 -0.94
CA ALA A 239 2.56 -61.39 -1.96
C ALA A 239 1.19 -62.06 -1.83
N SER A 240 0.54 -62.21 -2.98
CA SER A 240 -0.81 -62.74 -3.15
C SER A 240 -1.11 -63.97 -2.31
N VAL A 241 -2.04 -63.85 -1.36
CA VAL A 241 -2.76 -65.03 -0.86
C VAL A 241 -3.84 -65.33 -1.89
N HIS A 242 -3.60 -66.35 -2.71
CA HIS A 242 -4.62 -66.92 -3.59
C HIS A 242 -5.80 -67.41 -2.73
N ALA A 243 -6.93 -66.73 -2.82
CA ALA A 243 -8.23 -67.31 -2.48
C ALA A 243 -8.85 -67.84 -3.78
N PRO A 244 -9.38 -69.08 -3.80
CA PRO A 244 -9.95 -69.66 -5.00
C PRO A 244 -11.20 -68.86 -5.43
N ILE A 245 -11.24 -68.50 -6.71
CA ILE A 245 -12.38 -67.86 -7.37
C ILE A 245 -13.59 -68.79 -7.21
N ARG A 246 -14.66 -68.30 -6.59
CA ARG A 246 -15.96 -68.98 -6.63
C ARG A 246 -16.57 -68.75 -8.01
N ASP A 247 -16.77 -69.82 -8.76
CA ASP A 247 -17.42 -69.81 -10.06
C ASP A 247 -18.82 -69.17 -9.97
N PHE A 248 -18.99 -68.04 -10.64
CA PHE A 248 -20.29 -67.41 -10.81
C PHE A 248 -21.06 -68.14 -11.92
N SER A 249 -22.12 -68.86 -11.54
CA SER A 249 -23.09 -69.40 -12.50
C SER A 249 -23.84 -68.27 -13.22
N PRO A 250 -24.11 -68.36 -14.54
CA PRO A 250 -24.76 -67.28 -15.28
C PRO A 250 -26.26 -67.18 -14.95
N MET A 251 -26.70 -65.98 -14.53
CA MET A 251 -28.12 -65.66 -14.36
C MET A 251 -28.87 -65.63 -15.70
N ALA A 252 -30.02 -66.31 -15.74
CA ALA A 252 -30.89 -66.41 -16.91
C ALA A 252 -31.46 -65.05 -17.37
N LYS A 253 -31.40 -64.79 -18.68
CA LYS A 253 -31.95 -63.59 -19.34
C LYS A 253 -33.48 -63.55 -19.23
N ARG A 254 -34.01 -62.58 -18.48
CA ARG A 254 -35.46 -62.30 -18.40
C ARG A 254 -35.89 -61.48 -19.62
N ARG A 255 -36.78 -62.04 -20.44
CA ARG A 255 -37.32 -61.43 -21.68
C ARG A 255 -38.21 -60.23 -21.37
N LYS A 256 -38.04 -59.18 -22.17
CA LYS A 256 -38.87 -57.97 -22.23
C LYS A 256 -40.34 -58.31 -22.55
N ARG A 257 -41.25 -57.61 -21.88
CA ARG A 257 -42.56 -57.22 -22.40
C ARG A 257 -42.68 -55.72 -22.22
#